data_AF-A0A1C6HLT7-F1
#
_entry.id   AF-A0A1C6HLT7-F1
#
_cell.length_a   1.000
_cell.length_b   1.000
_cell.length_c   1.000
_cell.angle_alpha   90.00
_cell.angle_beta   90.00
_cell.angle_gamma   90.00
#
_symmetry.space_group_name_H-M   'P 1'
#
loop_
_entity.id
_entity.type
_entity.pdbx_description
1 polymer ?
#
loop_
_entity_poly.entity_id
_entity_poly.type
_entity_poly.pdbx_seq_one_letter_code
_entity_poly.pdbx_strand_id
1 'polypeptide(L)' 'MASEQVPFGIYAIEKQGKAELRCDKCCSVTQLKNMARQFRQQGFKVYANKRCQLMEGGADGAEGALMSAT' A
#
# COMPACT_ATOMS: atom_id res chain seq x y z
N MET A 1 2.00 -9.19 17.52
CA MET A 1 2.42 -8.07 16.64
C MET A 1 1.41 -7.87 15.51
N ALA A 2 1.31 -6.67 14.91
CA ALA A 2 0.34 -6.39 13.83
C ALA A 2 0.54 -7.29 12.59
N SER A 3 1.78 -7.67 12.28
CA SER A 3 2.13 -8.61 11.21
C SER A 3 1.55 -10.01 11.42
N GLU A 4 1.42 -10.48 12.67
CA GLU A 4 0.86 -11.80 12.99
C GLU A 4 -0.67 -11.83 12.84
N GLN A 5 -1.33 -10.68 13.00
CA GLN A 5 -2.79 -10.57 12.87
C GLN A 5 -3.26 -10.54 11.40
N VAL A 6 -2.36 -10.19 10.48
CA VAL A 6 -2.63 -10.07 9.05
C VAL A 6 -1.80 -11.10 8.29
N PRO A 7 -2.28 -12.36 8.16
CA PRO A 7 -1.53 -13.42 7.50
C PRO A 7 -1.28 -13.14 6.01
N PHE A 8 -2.12 -12.31 5.39
CA PHE A 8 -1.96 -11.83 4.03
C PHE A 8 -2.71 -10.50 3.86
N GLY A 9 -1.99 -9.41 3.57
CA GLY A 9 -2.56 -8.07 3.61
C GLY A 9 -1.60 -6.96 4.02
N ILE A 10 -2.11 -5.74 4.12
CA ILE A 10 -1.36 -4.56 4.58
C ILE A 10 -1.52 -4.46 6.10
N TYR A 11 -0.39 -4.43 6.82
CA TYR A 11 -0.40 -4.35 8.28
C TYR A 11 0.08 -2.98 8.80
N ALA A 12 0.75 -2.18 7.97
CA ALA A 12 1.12 -0.81 8.31
C ALA A 12 1.36 0.04 7.06
N ILE A 13 1.16 1.34 7.22
CA ILE A 13 1.56 2.37 6.25
C ILE A 13 2.33 3.47 6.97
N GLU A 14 3.31 4.09 6.31
CA GLU A 14 4.13 5.13 6.91
C GLU A 14 4.21 6.35 5.98
N LYS A 15 4.06 7.54 6.55
CA LYS A 15 4.23 8.80 5.84
C LYS A 15 4.83 9.85 6.78
N GLN A 16 5.82 10.58 6.27
CA GLN A 16 6.51 11.66 7.01
C GLN A 16 7.01 11.23 8.40
N GLY A 17 7.51 9.99 8.53
CA GLY A 17 8.05 9.47 9.78
C GLY A 17 7.00 9.02 10.81
N LYS A 18 5.71 9.01 10.45
CA LYS A 18 4.64 8.42 11.26
C LYS A 18 4.17 7.12 10.63
N ALA A 19 4.21 6.05 11.41
CA ALA A 19 3.69 4.74 11.05
C ALA A 19 2.28 4.56 11.62
N GLU A 20 1.31 4.31 10.74
CA GLU A 20 -0.05 3.94 11.09
C GLU A 20 -0.22 2.43 10.91
N LEU A 21 -0.57 1.75 12.00
CA LEU A 21 -0.89 0.32 11.97
C LEU A 21 -2.29 0.13 11.36
N ARG A 22 -2.41 -0.81 10.42
CA ARG A 22 -3.68 -1.18 9.81
C ARG A 22 -3.85 -2.69 9.85
N CYS A 23 -5.09 -3.16 9.69
CA CYS A 23 -5.42 -4.58 9.67
C CYS A 23 -6.14 -4.96 8.37
N ASP A 24 -5.66 -4.44 7.23
CA ASP A 24 -6.29 -4.66 5.92
C ASP A 24 -5.93 -6.04 5.37
N LYS A 25 -6.78 -7.02 5.68
CA LYS A 25 -6.66 -8.39 5.17
C LYS A 25 -7.04 -8.42 3.70
N CYS A 26 -6.18 -9.00 2.89
CA CYS A 26 -6.45 -9.22 1.48
C CYS A 26 -6.89 -10.68 1.27
N CYS A 27 -7.70 -10.92 0.24
CA CYS A 27 -8.03 -12.28 -0.19
C CYS A 27 -7.24 -12.68 -1.45
N SER A 28 -6.65 -11.72 -2.17
CA SER A 28 -5.89 -11.97 -3.40
C SER A 28 -4.67 -11.06 -3.59
N VAL A 29 -3.70 -11.52 -4.38
CA VAL A 29 -2.48 -10.75 -4.70
C VAL A 29 -2.80 -9.48 -5.51
N THR A 30 -3.77 -9.55 -6.41
CA THR A 30 -4.24 -8.40 -7.18
C THR A 30 -4.83 -7.32 -6.29
N GLN A 31 -5.64 -7.70 -5.30
CA GLN A 31 -6.20 -6.76 -4.33
C GLN A 31 -5.09 -6.08 -3.51
N LEU A 32 -4.11 -6.86 -3.06
CA LEU A 32 -2.97 -6.33 -2.32
C LEU A 32 -2.12 -5.37 -3.15
N LYS A 33 -1.88 -5.70 -4.43
CA LYS A 33 -1.15 -4.84 -5.38
C LYS A 33 -1.89 -3.52 -5.62
N ASN A 34 -3.20 -3.57 -5.86
CA ASN A 34 -4.01 -2.37 -6.09
C ASN A 34 -3.96 -1.43 -4.89
N MET A 35 -4.18 -1.95 -3.67
CA MET A 35 -4.13 -1.12 -2.46
C MET A 35 -2.72 -0.58 -2.18
N ALA A 36 -1.70 -1.42 -2.32
CA ALA A 36 -0.31 -0.97 -2.15
C ALA A 36 0.06 0.13 -3.17
N ARG A 37 -0.44 0.04 -4.41
CA ARG A 37 -0.25 1.07 -5.43
C ARG A 37 -0.95 2.38 -5.06
N GLN A 38 -2.21 2.33 -4.61
CA GLN A 38 -2.95 3.52 -4.17
C GLN A 38 -2.24 4.26 -3.04
N PHE A 39 -1.75 3.53 -2.03
CA PHE A 39 -1.01 4.13 -0.92
C PHE A 39 0.34 4.70 -1.37
N ARG A 40 1.06 4.01 -2.26
CA ARG A 40 2.32 4.53 -2.84
C ARG A 40 2.09 5.80 -3.65
N GLN A 41 1.01 5.87 -4.44
CA GLN A 41 0.63 7.07 -5.18
C GLN A 41 0.35 8.26 -4.26
N GLN A 42 -0.20 8.01 -3.07
CA GLN A 42 -0.44 9.03 -2.05
C GLN A 42 0.82 9.40 -1.23
N GLY A 43 1.98 8.80 -1.55
CA GLY A 43 3.26 9.03 -0.89
C GLY A 43 3.46 8.24 0.40
N PHE A 44 2.70 7.17 0.63
CA PHE A 44 2.88 6.29 1.78
C PHE A 44 3.83 5.12 1.44
N LYS A 45 4.66 4.76 2.42
CA LYS A 45 5.44 3.54 2.43
C LYS A 45 4.58 2.42 3.02
N VAL A 46 4.37 1.37 2.22
CA VAL A 46 3.41 0.30 2.55
C VAL A 46 4.14 -0.93 3.06
N TYR A 47 3.71 -1.45 4.20
CA TYR A 47 4.19 -2.68 4.81
C TYR A 47 3.11 -3.76 4.77
N ALA A 48 3.41 -4.86 4.08
CA ALA A 48 2.43 -5.89 3.78
C ALA A 48 3.03 -7.29 3.73
N ASN A 49 2.21 -8.27 4.10
CA ASN A 49 2.54 -9.69 4.02
C ASN A 49 2.06 -10.26 2.69
N LYS A 50 3.00 -10.77 1.88
CA LYS A 50 2.73 -11.40 0.57
C LYS A 50 3.00 -12.90 0.66
N ARG A 51 2.05 -13.75 0.24
CA ARG A 51 2.22 -15.21 0.22
C ARG A 51 2.94 -15.78 -1.03
N CYS A 52 3.23 -14.97 -2.05
CA CYS A 52 3.94 -15.42 -3.26
C CYS A 52 4.96 -14.39 -3.74
N GLN A 53 6.16 -14.89 -4.04
CA GLN A 53 7.35 -14.18 -4.53
C GLN A 53 7.17 -13.65 -5.98
N LEU A 54 7.81 -12.51 -6.25
CA LEU A 54 8.27 -11.99 -7.54
C LEU A 54 7.22 -11.57 -8.59
N MET A 55 7.04 -10.26 -8.70
CA MET A 55 7.20 -9.48 -9.95
C MET A 55 7.17 -8.01 -9.54
N GLU A 56 8.36 -7.42 -9.34
CA GLU A 56 8.52 -5.97 -9.32
C GLU A 56 8.40 -5.50 -10.77
N GLY A 57 7.23 -5.00 -11.13
CA GLY A 57 6.96 -4.56 -12.48
C GLY A 57 5.96 -3.42 -12.45
N GLY A 58 6.42 -2.26 -12.89
CA GLY A 58 5.56 -1.20 -13.41
C GLY A 58 5.53 0.05 -12.55
N ALA A 59 6.25 1.06 -13.04
CA ALA A 59 5.93 2.47 -12.86
C ALA A 59 4.52 2.79 -13.41
N ASP A 60 4.20 4.08 -13.45
CA ASP A 60 3.05 4.71 -14.11
C ASP A 60 1.80 4.97 -13.25
N GLY A 61 1.31 6.19 -13.41
CA GLY A 61 0.17 6.77 -12.71
C GLY A 61 0.51 8.06 -11.97
N ALA A 62 1.14 9.01 -12.67
CA ALA A 62 0.95 10.41 -12.37
C ALA A 62 -0.50 10.75 -12.77
N GLU A 63 -1.37 11.04 -11.81
CA GLU A 63 -2.55 11.88 -12.07
C GLU A 63 -3.12 12.38 -10.75
N GLY A 64 -3.48 13.66 -10.72
CA GLY A 64 -3.96 14.35 -9.54
C GLY A 64 -3.41 15.77 -9.50
N ALA A 65 -3.55 16.46 -10.62
CA ALA A 65 -3.23 17.87 -10.74
C ALA A 65 -3.90 18.67 -9.61
N LEU A 66 -3.13 19.63 -9.10
CA LEU A 66 -3.57 20.72 -8.25
C LEU A 66 -4.84 21.35 -8.87
N MET A 67 -5.99 21.18 -8.24
CA MET A 67 -7.08 22.14 -8.42
C MET A 67 -6.79 23.32 -7.50
N SER A 68 -6.02 24.27 -8.02
CA SER A 68 -5.99 25.64 -7.52
C SER A 68 -6.31 26.53 -8.70
N ALA A 69 -7.55 26.99 -8.77
CA ALA A 69 -7.92 28.15 -9.55
C ALA A 69 -8.62 29.11 -8.59
N THR A 70 -8.08 30.32 -8.55
CA THR A 70 -8.60 31.56 -7.96
C THR A 70 -10.09 31.75 -8.13
#